data_AF-A0A928X9X9-F1
#
_entry.id   AF-A0A928X9X9-F1
#
_cell.length_a   1.000
_cell.length_b   1.000
_cell.length_c   1.000
_cell.angle_alpha   90.00
_cell.angle_beta   90.00
_cell.angle_gamma   90.00
#
_symmetry.space_group_name_H-M   'P 1'
#
loop_
_entity.id
_entity.type
_entity.pdbx_description
1 polymer ?
#
loop_
_entity_poly.entity_id
_entity_poly.type
_entity_poly.pdbx_seq_one_letter_code
_entity_poly.pdbx_strand_id
1 'polypeptide(L)'
;MSKRGVRGTAATEATRFLAEVRDAQRRSGRTLGGQRFLSDTTRRRMERAWRACRRGFAIATGDTTSVRQGIAALEEMCRRRQVEMPDRLRPAVYRVFVDELLDNARMLALRPQDVVAATVYCGRLTALHDDDFACFADTPWVLKHAAMNYPSDPSGFLHEVLEQVGMLSANAEFASLRDTPWVFLSAAVNNTGDPAAFLRRVMAEVDALARDPEFACFQDTPSAYRAAAVNHPSDPAGFLRGVIEQVEKLRTDPEFACFRDSPSVLRLAATGYRSNPAEFLRGVMRKVKALKDDPEFAVFKDAEWVLRRAVIGHAADPAAFLRGVARQVKLLAKHAEFARLKDSTWLLRAAAINAPADPGAFLREVLQAARRLSDDSEFRCFRHTPWVLRRAAAGYSADPATFLRSVKQQVEALSADPEFACFCDTPSVILAAAAGYPSDPAGYLRRRKAAKLKSRASKRRETP
;
A
#
# COMPACT_ATOMS: atom_id res chain seq x y z
N MET A 1 13.75 43.74 -37.52
CA MET A 1 12.90 43.70 -36.30
C MET A 1 12.52 42.26 -35.98
N SER A 2 12.89 41.77 -34.80
CA SER A 2 12.99 40.34 -34.47
C SER A 2 11.62 39.67 -34.29
N LYS A 3 11.33 38.62 -35.09
CA LYS A 3 10.14 37.75 -34.97
C LYS A 3 10.02 37.06 -33.59
N ARG A 4 11.07 37.09 -32.75
CA ARG A 4 11.01 36.60 -31.35
C ARG A 4 10.32 37.60 -30.40
N GLY A 5 10.43 38.91 -30.63
CA GLY A 5 9.81 39.93 -29.78
C GLY A 5 8.28 39.98 -29.90
N VAL A 6 7.75 39.81 -31.12
CA VAL A 6 6.30 39.81 -31.41
C VAL A 6 5.59 38.54 -30.94
N ARG A 7 6.31 37.40 -30.86
CA ARG A 7 5.75 36.16 -30.30
C ARG A 7 5.63 36.20 -28.77
N GLY A 8 6.55 36.90 -28.10
CA GLY A 8 6.50 37.10 -26.65
C GLY A 8 5.28 37.92 -26.21
N THR A 9 5.02 39.03 -26.91
CA THR A 9 3.88 39.92 -26.58
C THR A 9 2.52 39.26 -26.79
N ALA A 10 2.33 38.51 -27.89
CA ALA A 10 1.08 37.81 -28.17
C ALA A 10 0.79 36.66 -27.20
N ALA A 11 1.83 35.97 -26.71
CA ALA A 11 1.68 34.92 -25.69
C ALA A 11 1.29 35.52 -24.33
N THR A 12 1.94 36.60 -23.91
CA THR A 12 1.59 37.31 -22.67
C THR A 12 0.17 37.88 -22.71
N GLU A 13 -0.23 38.48 -23.84
CA GLU A 13 -1.61 38.93 -24.06
C GLU A 13 -2.61 37.76 -23.97
N ALA A 14 -2.29 36.60 -24.55
CA ALA A 14 -3.14 35.42 -24.51
C ALA A 14 -3.29 34.82 -23.10
N THR A 15 -2.20 34.75 -22.32
CA THR A 15 -2.24 34.31 -20.92
C THR A 15 -3.10 35.25 -20.07
N ARG A 16 -2.95 36.57 -20.25
CA ARG A 16 -3.78 37.55 -19.54
C ARG A 16 -5.25 37.42 -19.90
N PHE A 17 -5.56 37.24 -21.19
CA PHE A 17 -6.93 37.02 -21.65
C PHE A 17 -7.54 35.74 -21.03
N LEU A 18 -6.79 34.63 -21.00
CA LEU A 18 -7.27 33.40 -20.37
C LEU A 18 -7.54 33.58 -18.87
N ALA A 19 -6.68 34.32 -18.16
CA ALA A 19 -6.89 34.65 -16.75
C ALA A 19 -8.19 35.45 -16.56
N GLU A 20 -8.43 36.47 -17.37
CA GLU A 20 -9.65 37.29 -17.33
C GLU A 20 -10.92 36.46 -17.54
N VAL A 21 -10.94 35.59 -18.57
CA VAL A 21 -12.09 34.73 -18.84
C VAL A 21 -12.35 33.78 -17.67
N ARG A 22 -11.30 33.22 -17.06
CA ARG A 22 -11.41 32.34 -15.90
C ARG A 22 -11.88 33.09 -14.65
N ASP A 23 -11.44 34.32 -14.44
CA ASP A 23 -11.93 35.18 -13.36
C ASP A 23 -13.41 35.56 -13.53
N ALA A 24 -13.83 35.88 -14.77
CA ALA A 24 -15.23 36.08 -15.08
C ALA A 24 -16.06 34.80 -14.85
N GLN A 25 -15.49 33.64 -15.20
CA GLN A 25 -16.08 32.34 -14.94
C GLN A 25 -16.24 32.06 -13.44
N ARG A 26 -15.21 32.27 -12.62
CA ARG A 26 -15.27 32.12 -11.16
C ARG A 26 -16.32 33.02 -10.52
N ARG A 27 -16.29 34.32 -10.85
CA ARG A 27 -17.25 35.31 -10.31
C ARG A 27 -18.70 35.01 -10.67
N SER A 28 -18.95 34.28 -11.75
CA SER A 28 -20.31 33.93 -12.16
C SER A 28 -20.99 32.91 -11.24
N GLY A 29 -20.23 32.08 -10.50
CA GLY A 29 -20.76 30.96 -9.71
C GLY A 29 -21.49 29.88 -10.50
N ARG A 30 -21.51 29.96 -11.85
CA ARG A 30 -22.29 29.06 -12.73
C ARG A 30 -21.38 28.07 -13.44
N THR A 31 -21.79 26.81 -13.54
CA THR A 31 -21.06 25.82 -14.34
C THR A 31 -21.23 26.05 -15.85
N LEU A 32 -20.36 25.45 -16.65
CA LEU A 32 -20.51 25.33 -18.11
C LEU A 32 -21.49 24.22 -18.52
N GLY A 33 -22.33 23.73 -17.60
CA GLY A 33 -23.34 22.70 -17.88
C GLY A 33 -24.40 23.16 -18.90
N GLY A 34 -25.00 22.22 -19.62
CA GLY A 34 -26.01 22.47 -20.65
C GLY A 34 -25.49 22.46 -22.09
N GLN A 35 -26.41 22.54 -23.07
CA GLN A 35 -26.06 22.45 -24.49
C GLN A 35 -25.07 23.57 -24.89
N ARG A 36 -24.03 23.18 -25.65
CA ARG A 36 -23.02 24.10 -26.18
C ARG A 36 -23.53 24.70 -27.48
N PHE A 37 -23.80 26.00 -27.49
CA PHE A 37 -24.25 26.71 -28.68
C PHE A 37 -23.25 27.79 -29.07
N LEU A 38 -22.28 27.40 -29.89
CA LEU A 38 -21.47 28.36 -30.62
C LEU A 38 -22.25 28.82 -31.85
N SER A 39 -22.37 30.15 -32.02
CA SER A 39 -22.91 30.72 -33.26
C SER A 39 -22.08 30.28 -34.48
N ASP A 40 -22.69 30.25 -35.66
CA ASP A 40 -21.96 29.88 -36.89
C ASP A 40 -20.76 30.81 -37.15
N THR A 41 -20.87 32.08 -36.77
CA THR A 41 -19.78 33.05 -36.88
C THR A 41 -18.62 32.70 -35.94
N THR A 42 -18.91 32.39 -34.67
CA THR A 42 -17.87 31.94 -33.71
C THR A 42 -17.24 30.63 -34.15
N ARG A 43 -18.04 29.67 -34.63
CA ARG A 43 -17.56 28.39 -35.16
C ARG A 43 -16.62 28.58 -36.35
N ARG A 44 -16.94 29.47 -37.29
CA ARG A 44 -16.07 29.81 -38.43
C ARG A 44 -14.77 30.49 -37.99
N ARG A 45 -14.82 31.39 -37.01
CA ARG A 45 -13.61 32.02 -36.42
C ARG A 45 -12.72 30.97 -35.75
N MET A 46 -13.31 30.09 -34.93
CA MET A 46 -12.63 28.98 -34.27
C MET A 46 -11.97 28.03 -35.28
N GLU A 47 -12.70 27.59 -36.32
CA GLU A 47 -12.15 26.69 -37.34
C GLU A 47 -10.98 27.29 -38.11
N ARG A 48 -11.02 28.60 -38.42
CA ARG A 48 -9.89 29.29 -39.06
C ARG A 48 -8.65 29.29 -38.18
N ALA A 49 -8.79 29.65 -36.90
CA ALA A 49 -7.69 29.65 -35.95
C ALA A 49 -7.18 28.23 -35.65
N TRP A 50 -8.07 27.25 -35.55
CA TRP A 50 -7.74 25.85 -35.38
C TRP A 50 -6.88 25.32 -36.52
N ARG A 51 -7.27 25.55 -37.78
CA ARG A 51 -6.48 25.12 -38.96
C ARG A 51 -5.06 25.68 -38.95
N ALA A 52 -4.88 26.92 -38.48
CA ALA A 52 -3.57 27.56 -38.38
C ALA A 52 -2.64 26.89 -37.34
N CYS A 53 -3.20 26.19 -36.34
CA CYS A 53 -2.43 25.55 -35.26
C CYS A 53 -2.50 24.01 -35.25
N ARG A 54 -3.44 23.40 -35.99
CA ARG A 54 -3.75 21.95 -35.95
C ARG A 54 -2.53 21.05 -36.12
N ARG A 55 -1.61 21.39 -37.04
CA ARG A 55 -0.40 20.59 -37.27
C ARG A 55 0.52 20.56 -36.05
N GLY A 56 0.69 21.70 -35.37
CA GLY A 56 1.48 21.76 -34.13
C GLY A 56 0.82 20.96 -33.01
N PHE A 57 -0.51 21.02 -32.92
CA PHE A 57 -1.26 20.27 -31.91
C PHE A 57 -1.23 18.76 -32.15
N ALA A 58 -1.43 18.31 -33.40
CA ALA A 58 -1.36 16.88 -33.74
C ALA A 58 0.00 16.26 -33.35
N ILE A 59 1.09 17.00 -33.56
CA ILE A 59 2.44 16.58 -33.17
C ILE A 59 2.58 16.55 -31.64
N ALA A 60 2.03 17.54 -30.94
CA ALA A 60 2.22 17.69 -29.49
C ALA A 60 1.34 16.76 -28.65
N THR A 61 0.10 16.47 -29.10
CA THR A 61 -0.90 15.78 -28.27
C THR A 61 -1.23 14.37 -28.75
N GLY A 62 -1.00 14.04 -30.04
CA GLY A 62 -1.45 12.78 -30.65
C GLY A 62 -2.97 12.62 -30.77
N ASP A 63 -3.75 13.38 -29.99
CA ASP A 63 -5.20 13.46 -30.00
C ASP A 63 -5.65 14.90 -30.29
N THR A 64 -6.15 15.09 -31.51
CA THR A 64 -6.68 16.39 -31.94
C THR A 64 -8.15 16.60 -31.57
N THR A 65 -8.87 15.54 -31.21
CA THR A 65 -10.31 15.58 -30.98
C THR A 65 -10.60 16.23 -29.64
N SER A 66 -9.95 15.76 -28.56
CA SER A 66 -10.18 16.35 -27.22
C SER A 66 -9.63 17.76 -27.11
N VAL A 67 -8.54 18.08 -27.82
CA VAL A 67 -8.05 19.46 -27.92
C VAL A 67 -9.09 20.36 -28.57
N ARG A 68 -9.70 19.92 -29.68
CA ARG A 68 -10.76 20.68 -30.36
C ARG A 68 -12.00 20.83 -29.48
N GLN A 69 -12.37 19.79 -28.73
CA GLN A 69 -13.46 19.86 -27.75
C GLN A 69 -13.16 20.85 -26.61
N GLY A 70 -11.91 20.90 -26.14
CA GLY A 70 -11.45 21.86 -25.13
C GLY A 70 -11.47 23.30 -25.62
N ILE A 71 -11.00 23.55 -26.85
CA ILE A 71 -11.09 24.87 -27.50
C ILE A 71 -12.55 25.29 -27.68
N ALA A 72 -13.44 24.38 -28.10
CA ALA A 72 -14.85 24.68 -28.21
C ALA A 72 -15.48 25.00 -26.83
N ALA A 73 -15.07 24.32 -25.77
CA ALA A 73 -15.50 24.63 -24.41
C ALA A 73 -14.98 26.00 -23.93
N LEU A 74 -13.75 26.34 -24.28
CA LEU A 74 -13.16 27.66 -24.00
C LEU A 74 -13.91 28.80 -24.72
N GLU A 75 -14.20 28.63 -26.02
CA GLU A 75 -15.01 29.60 -26.79
C GLU A 75 -16.42 29.75 -26.21
N GLU A 76 -17.02 28.64 -25.78
CA GLU A 76 -18.33 28.65 -25.13
C GLU A 76 -18.28 29.37 -23.77
N MET A 77 -17.21 29.18 -23.00
CA MET A 77 -16.96 29.92 -21.76
C MET A 77 -16.86 31.43 -22.02
N CYS A 78 -16.08 31.84 -23.02
CA CYS A 78 -15.95 33.24 -23.43
C CYS A 78 -17.33 33.85 -23.76
N ARG A 79 -18.13 33.15 -24.58
CA ARG A 79 -19.49 33.56 -24.96
C ARG A 79 -20.41 33.72 -23.74
N ARG A 80 -20.46 32.70 -22.87
CA ARG A 80 -21.33 32.70 -21.68
C ARG A 80 -20.93 33.74 -20.64
N ARG A 81 -19.69 34.21 -20.67
CA ARG A 81 -19.16 35.26 -19.79
C ARG A 81 -19.08 36.63 -20.46
N GLN A 82 -19.58 36.74 -21.70
CA GLN A 82 -19.59 37.98 -22.48
C GLN A 82 -18.19 38.58 -22.65
N VAL A 83 -17.15 37.74 -22.69
CA VAL A 83 -15.77 38.16 -22.95
C VAL A 83 -15.46 37.87 -24.42
N GLU A 84 -15.37 38.91 -25.26
CA GLU A 84 -15.10 38.74 -26.69
C GLU A 84 -13.63 38.43 -26.93
N MET A 85 -13.34 37.26 -27.50
CA MET A 85 -11.98 36.89 -27.91
C MET A 85 -11.62 37.56 -29.25
N PRO A 86 -10.57 38.41 -29.32
CA PRO A 86 -10.15 39.04 -30.57
C PRO A 86 -9.65 38.02 -31.61
N ASP A 87 -10.01 38.21 -32.88
CA ASP A 87 -9.60 37.33 -34.00
C ASP A 87 -8.08 37.17 -34.09
N ARG A 88 -7.32 38.24 -33.84
CA ARG A 88 -5.85 38.22 -33.84
C ARG A 88 -5.24 37.36 -32.72
N LEU A 89 -5.96 37.20 -31.61
CA LEU A 89 -5.46 36.57 -30.38
C LEU A 89 -5.82 35.08 -30.28
N ARG A 90 -6.89 34.63 -30.96
CA ARG A 90 -7.36 33.23 -30.97
C ARG A 90 -6.24 32.19 -31.16
N PRO A 91 -5.35 32.28 -32.17
CA PRO A 91 -4.31 31.28 -32.36
C PRO A 91 -3.31 31.21 -31.19
N ALA A 92 -3.02 32.34 -30.54
CA ALA A 92 -2.13 32.39 -29.39
C ALA A 92 -2.81 31.82 -28.13
N VAL A 93 -4.07 32.18 -27.88
CA VAL A 93 -4.89 31.62 -26.78
C VAL A 93 -5.00 30.11 -26.89
N TYR A 94 -5.25 29.57 -28.09
CA TYR A 94 -5.34 28.12 -28.27
C TYR A 94 -4.01 27.44 -27.97
N ARG A 95 -2.87 28.04 -28.34
CA ARG A 95 -1.55 27.47 -28.03
C ARG A 95 -1.29 27.45 -26.53
N VAL A 96 -1.52 28.57 -25.83
CA VAL A 96 -1.38 28.62 -24.37
C VAL A 96 -2.26 27.57 -23.71
N PHE A 97 -3.54 27.47 -24.11
CA PHE A 97 -4.44 26.45 -23.58
C PHE A 97 -3.94 25.01 -23.82
N VAL A 98 -3.42 24.70 -25.01
CA VAL A 98 -2.86 23.37 -25.30
C VAL A 98 -1.61 23.09 -24.46
N ASP A 99 -0.74 24.08 -24.27
CA ASP A 99 0.45 23.93 -23.43
C ASP A 99 0.05 23.65 -21.97
N GLU A 100 -0.93 24.38 -21.42
CA GLU A 100 -1.48 24.12 -20.09
C GLU A 100 -2.09 22.72 -19.99
N LEU A 101 -2.84 22.29 -21.00
CA LEU A 101 -3.48 20.98 -21.06
C LEU A 101 -2.45 19.84 -21.02
N LEU A 102 -1.38 19.96 -21.79
CA LEU A 102 -0.31 18.99 -21.85
C LEU A 102 0.47 18.93 -20.54
N ASP A 103 0.74 20.07 -19.93
CA ASP A 103 1.44 20.14 -18.66
C ASP A 103 0.60 19.51 -17.54
N ASN A 104 -0.70 19.79 -17.48
CA ASN A 104 -1.62 19.15 -16.54
C ASN A 104 -1.70 17.64 -16.72
N ALA A 105 -1.80 17.17 -17.98
CA ALA A 105 -1.87 15.75 -18.30
C ALA A 105 -0.59 15.01 -17.87
N ARG A 106 0.58 15.60 -18.14
CA ARG A 106 1.88 15.05 -17.72
C ARG A 106 2.00 15.03 -16.20
N MET A 107 1.70 16.14 -15.54
CA MET A 107 1.78 16.30 -14.09
C MET A 107 0.95 15.24 -13.37
N LEU A 108 -0.27 14.99 -13.83
CA LEU A 108 -1.19 14.02 -13.20
C LEU A 108 -1.05 12.59 -13.75
N ALA A 109 -0.14 12.36 -14.71
CA ALA A 109 -0.06 11.10 -15.45
C ALA A 109 -1.44 10.63 -15.95
N LEU A 110 -2.14 11.53 -16.64
CA LEU A 110 -3.46 11.35 -17.26
C LEU A 110 -3.39 11.62 -18.76
N ARG A 111 -4.42 11.25 -19.51
CA ARG A 111 -4.52 11.65 -20.92
C ARG A 111 -5.05 13.08 -21.01
N PRO A 112 -4.71 13.85 -22.05
CA PRO A 112 -5.22 15.22 -22.23
C PRO A 112 -6.73 15.31 -22.09
N GLN A 113 -7.47 14.37 -22.68
CA GLN A 113 -8.94 14.30 -22.63
C GLN A 113 -9.52 14.28 -21.20
N ASP A 114 -8.81 13.68 -20.24
CA ASP A 114 -9.30 13.50 -18.88
C ASP A 114 -9.18 14.81 -18.05
N VAL A 115 -8.33 15.76 -18.48
CA VAL A 115 -8.06 17.03 -17.78
C VAL A 115 -8.53 18.27 -18.56
N VAL A 116 -9.21 18.10 -19.70
CA VAL A 116 -9.72 19.22 -20.51
C VAL A 116 -10.60 20.16 -19.70
N ALA A 117 -11.56 19.61 -18.95
CA ALA A 117 -12.50 20.43 -18.18
C ALA A 117 -11.78 21.26 -17.13
N ALA A 118 -10.93 20.65 -16.30
CA ALA A 118 -10.14 21.37 -15.30
C ALA A 118 -9.21 22.42 -15.91
N THR A 119 -8.60 22.12 -17.06
CA THR A 119 -7.74 23.08 -17.76
C THR A 119 -8.52 24.29 -18.28
N VAL A 120 -9.76 24.10 -18.73
CA VAL A 120 -10.64 25.21 -19.16
C VAL A 120 -10.94 26.14 -17.98
N TYR A 121 -11.35 25.59 -16.83
CA TYR A 121 -11.72 26.38 -15.64
C TYR A 121 -10.52 27.00 -14.91
N CYS A 122 -9.48 26.21 -14.68
CA CYS A 122 -8.40 26.56 -13.75
C CYS A 122 -7.08 26.93 -14.46
N GLY A 123 -6.88 26.49 -15.70
CA GLY A 123 -5.59 26.62 -16.38
C GLY A 123 -4.58 25.60 -15.87
N ARG A 124 -3.36 26.04 -15.59
CA ARG A 124 -2.33 25.17 -14.99
C ARG A 124 -2.75 24.74 -13.60
N LEU A 125 -2.69 23.45 -13.32
CA LEU A 125 -3.07 22.85 -12.04
C LEU A 125 -1.90 22.72 -11.07
N THR A 126 -0.87 23.57 -11.18
CA THR A 126 0.33 23.49 -10.34
C THR A 126 0.01 23.58 -8.85
N ALA A 127 -1.06 24.30 -8.50
CA ALA A 127 -1.55 24.40 -7.12
C ALA A 127 -1.89 23.05 -6.48
N LEU A 128 -2.15 21.99 -7.27
CA LEU A 128 -2.39 20.64 -6.73
C LEU A 128 -1.10 19.95 -6.24
N HIS A 129 0.06 20.55 -6.47
CA HIS A 129 1.37 20.09 -6.00
C HIS A 129 2.01 21.08 -5.03
N ASP A 130 1.24 22.06 -4.54
CA ASP A 130 1.70 22.94 -3.46
C ASP A 130 1.82 22.15 -2.15
N ASP A 131 2.58 22.70 -1.19
CA ASP A 131 2.86 22.04 0.10
C ASP A 131 1.58 21.67 0.86
N ASP A 132 0.49 22.42 0.65
CA ASP A 132 -0.84 22.19 1.25
C ASP A 132 -1.42 20.80 0.91
N PHE A 133 -1.00 20.20 -0.22
CA PHE A 133 -1.47 18.89 -0.69
C PHE A 133 -0.38 17.83 -0.71
N ALA A 134 0.79 18.10 -0.12
CA ALA A 134 1.92 17.16 -0.07
C ALA A 134 1.56 15.81 0.59
N CYS A 135 0.56 15.79 1.49
CA CYS A 135 0.04 14.57 2.10
C CYS A 135 -0.56 13.58 1.09
N PHE A 136 -0.92 14.01 -0.12
CA PHE A 136 -1.44 13.16 -1.19
C PHE A 136 -0.34 12.59 -2.10
N ALA A 137 0.95 12.84 -1.82
CA ALA A 137 2.06 12.32 -2.62
C ALA A 137 2.01 10.79 -2.80
N ASP A 138 1.63 10.06 -1.74
CA ASP A 138 1.49 8.61 -1.75
C ASP A 138 0.11 8.13 -2.23
N THR A 139 -0.83 9.05 -2.45
CA THR A 139 -2.19 8.77 -2.96
C THR A 139 -2.54 9.65 -4.16
N PRO A 140 -1.74 9.59 -5.24
CA PRO A 140 -1.90 10.49 -6.39
C PRO A 140 -3.25 10.32 -7.11
N TRP A 141 -4.00 9.24 -6.86
CA TRP A 141 -5.36 9.12 -7.38
C TRP A 141 -6.25 10.28 -6.90
N VAL A 142 -6.00 10.85 -5.71
CA VAL A 142 -6.89 11.84 -5.10
C VAL A 142 -6.82 13.14 -5.89
N LEU A 143 -5.60 13.53 -6.28
CA LEU A 143 -5.35 14.66 -7.18
C LEU A 143 -6.01 14.45 -8.55
N LYS A 144 -5.93 13.23 -9.09
CA LYS A 144 -6.59 12.87 -10.35
C LYS A 144 -8.11 12.97 -10.20
N HIS A 145 -8.67 12.43 -9.12
CA HIS A 145 -10.10 12.45 -8.83
C HIS A 145 -10.62 13.89 -8.73
N ALA A 146 -9.90 14.77 -8.01
CA ALA A 146 -10.23 16.19 -7.90
C ALA A 146 -10.28 16.86 -9.29
N ALA A 147 -9.24 16.67 -10.11
CA ALA A 147 -9.17 17.26 -11.45
C ALA A 147 -10.28 16.76 -12.39
N MET A 148 -10.65 15.49 -12.30
CA MET A 148 -11.64 14.88 -13.20
C MET A 148 -13.08 15.17 -12.78
N ASN A 149 -13.39 15.09 -11.49
CA ASN A 149 -14.76 15.15 -10.97
C ASN A 149 -15.15 16.53 -10.43
N TYR A 150 -14.18 17.34 -10.03
CA TYR A 150 -14.38 18.70 -9.52
C TYR A 150 -13.64 19.73 -10.38
N PRO A 151 -13.82 19.74 -11.72
CA PRO A 151 -12.98 20.49 -12.63
C PRO A 151 -13.07 22.02 -12.46
N SER A 152 -14.13 22.55 -11.85
CA SER A 152 -14.25 23.98 -11.59
C SER A 152 -13.45 24.47 -10.39
N ASP A 153 -13.22 23.58 -9.42
CA ASP A 153 -12.45 23.87 -8.21
C ASP A 153 -11.84 22.60 -7.58
N PRO A 154 -10.78 22.03 -8.21
CA PRO A 154 -10.14 20.84 -7.67
C PRO A 154 -9.49 21.08 -6.31
N SER A 155 -8.91 22.26 -6.08
CA SER A 155 -8.24 22.60 -4.81
C SER A 155 -9.25 22.77 -3.67
N GLY A 156 -10.40 23.41 -3.91
CA GLY A 156 -11.48 23.53 -2.92
C GLY A 156 -11.97 22.16 -2.47
N PHE A 157 -12.18 21.22 -3.40
CA PHE A 157 -12.51 19.84 -3.07
C PHE A 157 -11.44 19.16 -2.18
N LEU A 158 -10.15 19.34 -2.49
CA LEU A 158 -9.08 18.75 -1.69
C LEU A 158 -9.02 19.31 -0.27
N HIS A 159 -9.25 20.62 -0.09
CA HIS A 159 -9.35 21.21 1.24
C HIS A 159 -10.54 20.66 2.03
N GLU A 160 -11.70 20.51 1.39
CA GLU A 160 -12.87 19.90 2.03
C GLU A 160 -12.57 18.44 2.44
N VAL A 161 -11.89 17.67 1.58
CA VAL A 161 -11.46 16.31 1.92
C VAL A 161 -10.55 16.30 3.16
N LEU A 162 -9.58 17.21 3.24
CA LEU A 162 -8.68 17.30 4.40
C LEU A 162 -9.42 17.67 5.69
N GLU A 163 -10.34 18.64 5.61
CA GLU A 163 -11.18 19.05 6.74
C GLU A 163 -12.05 17.88 7.22
N GLN A 164 -12.73 17.21 6.30
CA GLN A 164 -13.56 16.04 6.62
C GLN A 164 -12.74 14.90 7.24
N VAL A 165 -11.56 14.57 6.70
CA VAL A 165 -10.68 13.55 7.28
C VAL A 165 -10.26 13.94 8.71
N GLY A 166 -9.90 15.21 8.93
CA GLY A 166 -9.57 15.72 10.26
C GLY A 166 -10.73 15.58 11.26
N MET A 167 -11.92 16.03 10.87
CA MET A 167 -13.12 15.92 11.71
C MET A 167 -13.50 14.47 12.03
N LEU A 168 -13.53 13.59 11.01
CA LEU A 168 -13.93 12.19 11.20
C LEU A 168 -12.91 11.41 12.04
N SER A 169 -11.61 11.62 11.83
CA SER A 169 -10.58 10.92 12.58
C SER A 169 -10.52 11.36 14.07
N ALA A 170 -10.83 12.63 14.35
CA ALA A 170 -10.92 13.16 15.71
C ALA A 170 -12.17 12.68 16.48
N ASN A 171 -13.26 12.39 15.77
CA ASN A 171 -14.50 11.93 16.39
C ASN A 171 -14.29 10.59 17.13
N ALA A 172 -14.77 10.51 18.39
CA ALA A 172 -14.65 9.32 19.23
C ALA A 172 -15.48 8.14 18.71
N GLU A 173 -16.57 8.41 17.98
CA GLU A 173 -17.42 7.39 17.36
C GLU A 173 -16.61 6.44 16.46
N PHE A 174 -15.62 6.96 15.74
CA PHE A 174 -14.83 6.21 14.75
C PHE A 174 -13.46 5.77 15.27
N ALA A 175 -13.25 5.74 16.60
CA ALA A 175 -11.95 5.42 17.19
C ALA A 175 -11.39 4.06 16.74
N SER A 176 -12.25 3.07 16.50
CA SER A 176 -11.88 1.72 16.03
C SER A 176 -11.35 1.66 14.59
N LEU A 177 -11.46 2.75 13.83
CA LEU A 177 -10.96 2.87 12.44
C LEU A 177 -9.64 3.65 12.35
N ARG A 178 -9.13 4.20 13.46
CA ARG A 178 -7.92 5.05 13.47
C ARG A 178 -6.64 4.32 13.09
N ASP A 179 -6.60 3.00 13.30
CA ASP A 179 -5.53 2.11 12.81
C ASP A 179 -5.55 1.94 11.29
N THR A 180 -6.58 2.47 10.61
CA THR A 180 -6.83 2.31 9.18
C THR A 180 -7.18 3.64 8.49
N PRO A 181 -6.22 4.60 8.43
CA PRO A 181 -6.50 5.98 8.03
C PRO A 181 -7.11 6.15 6.62
N TRP A 182 -6.83 5.23 5.69
CA TRP A 182 -7.36 5.31 4.33
C TRP A 182 -8.89 5.21 4.29
N VAL A 183 -9.54 4.61 5.29
CA VAL A 183 -11.01 4.49 5.36
C VAL A 183 -11.65 5.88 5.47
N PHE A 184 -11.06 6.77 6.28
CA PHE A 184 -11.50 8.16 6.38
C PHE A 184 -11.31 8.92 5.08
N LEU A 185 -10.17 8.73 4.41
CA LEU A 185 -9.92 9.33 3.11
C LEU A 185 -10.94 8.84 2.07
N SER A 186 -11.25 7.55 2.06
CA SER A 186 -12.26 6.99 1.16
C SER A 186 -13.66 7.54 1.45
N ALA A 187 -14.01 7.73 2.72
CA ALA A 187 -15.28 8.34 3.12
C ALA A 187 -15.37 9.78 2.58
N ALA A 188 -14.34 10.60 2.83
CA ALA A 188 -14.31 12.00 2.40
C ALA A 188 -14.29 12.15 0.87
N VAL A 189 -13.54 11.32 0.14
CA VAL A 189 -13.42 11.43 -1.32
C VAL A 189 -14.64 10.88 -2.05
N ASN A 190 -15.16 9.71 -1.63
CA ASN A 190 -16.18 8.99 -2.41
C ASN A 190 -17.61 9.15 -1.87
N ASN A 191 -17.79 9.71 -0.67
CA ASN A 191 -19.10 9.80 0.00
C ASN A 191 -19.33 11.21 0.56
N THR A 192 -19.03 12.25 -0.23
CA THR A 192 -19.06 13.66 0.18
C THR A 192 -20.38 14.14 0.77
N GLY A 193 -21.51 13.49 0.46
CA GLY A 193 -22.83 13.86 0.99
C GLY A 193 -23.05 13.50 2.47
N ASP A 194 -22.53 12.35 2.91
CA ASP A 194 -22.56 11.94 4.33
C ASP A 194 -21.44 10.92 4.62
N PRO A 195 -20.20 11.41 4.81
CA PRO A 195 -19.07 10.54 5.14
C PRO A 195 -19.25 9.78 6.46
N ALA A 196 -19.97 10.35 7.43
CA ALA A 196 -20.18 9.73 8.73
C ALA A 196 -21.14 8.52 8.63
N ALA A 197 -22.24 8.64 7.89
CA ALA A 197 -23.13 7.51 7.62
C ALA A 197 -22.41 6.39 6.84
N PHE A 198 -21.51 6.74 5.92
CA PHE A 198 -20.65 5.77 5.26
C PHE A 198 -19.81 4.98 6.28
N LEU A 199 -19.13 5.66 7.21
CA LEU A 199 -18.29 5.00 8.22
C LEU A 199 -19.11 4.14 9.18
N ARG A 200 -20.30 4.59 9.60
CA ARG A 200 -21.21 3.79 10.43
C ARG A 200 -21.59 2.48 9.75
N ARG A 201 -21.93 2.55 8.45
CA ARG A 201 -22.22 1.34 7.66
C ARG A 201 -21.01 0.42 7.58
N VAL A 202 -19.82 0.96 7.35
CA VAL A 202 -18.57 0.17 7.33
C VAL A 202 -18.33 -0.53 8.66
N MET A 203 -18.51 0.16 9.80
CA MET A 203 -18.37 -0.44 11.13
C MET A 203 -19.38 -1.56 11.37
N ALA A 204 -20.65 -1.33 11.04
CA ALA A 204 -21.69 -2.34 11.20
C ALA A 204 -21.38 -3.61 10.38
N GLU A 205 -20.91 -3.43 9.14
CA GLU A 205 -20.52 -4.54 8.27
C GLU A 205 -19.27 -5.27 8.78
N VAL A 206 -18.25 -4.54 9.24
CA VAL A 206 -17.04 -5.13 9.85
C VAL A 206 -17.41 -5.97 11.07
N ASP A 207 -18.29 -5.47 11.93
CA ASP A 207 -18.77 -6.19 13.10
C ASP A 207 -19.56 -7.45 12.73
N ALA A 208 -20.37 -7.39 11.68
CA ALA A 208 -21.10 -8.56 11.17
C ALA A 208 -20.13 -9.63 10.65
N LEU A 209 -19.18 -9.25 9.79
CA LEU A 209 -18.18 -10.16 9.22
C LEU A 209 -17.25 -10.75 10.29
N ALA A 210 -16.88 -9.98 11.30
CA ALA A 210 -16.00 -10.44 12.38
C ALA A 210 -16.67 -11.45 13.33
N ARG A 211 -18.01 -11.41 13.45
CA ARG A 211 -18.79 -12.38 14.25
C ARG A 211 -19.07 -13.68 13.49
N ASP A 212 -18.98 -13.67 12.17
CA ASP A 212 -19.23 -14.85 11.36
C ASP A 212 -18.05 -15.85 11.48
N PRO A 213 -18.31 -17.09 11.96
CA PRO A 213 -17.28 -18.13 12.05
C PRO A 213 -16.61 -18.46 10.71
N GLU A 214 -17.31 -18.27 9.59
CA GLU A 214 -16.76 -18.49 8.24
C GLU A 214 -15.49 -17.65 8.02
N PHE A 215 -15.49 -16.41 8.52
CA PHE A 215 -14.40 -15.46 8.32
C PHE A 215 -13.44 -15.37 9.51
N ALA A 216 -13.48 -16.31 10.45
CA ALA A 216 -12.59 -16.32 11.63
C ALA A 216 -11.10 -16.30 11.25
N CYS A 217 -10.74 -16.78 10.06
CA CYS A 217 -9.37 -16.75 9.53
C CYS A 217 -8.82 -15.33 9.24
N PHE A 218 -9.63 -14.27 9.38
CA PHE A 218 -9.22 -12.87 9.24
C PHE A 218 -9.13 -12.10 10.57
N GLN A 219 -9.36 -12.74 11.71
CA GLN A 219 -9.35 -12.06 13.03
C GLN A 219 -8.01 -11.38 13.36
N ASP A 220 -6.90 -11.97 12.96
CA ASP A 220 -5.54 -11.40 13.09
C ASP A 220 -5.23 -10.34 12.02
N THR A 221 -6.18 -10.05 11.12
CA THR A 221 -6.05 -9.04 10.06
C THR A 221 -7.35 -8.25 9.89
N PRO A 222 -7.74 -7.42 10.88
CA PRO A 222 -9.01 -6.67 10.85
C PRO A 222 -9.18 -5.76 9.62
N SER A 223 -8.07 -5.32 9.02
CA SER A 223 -8.05 -4.54 7.77
C SER A 223 -8.70 -5.27 6.58
N ALA A 224 -8.76 -6.61 6.59
CA ALA A 224 -9.44 -7.38 5.54
C ALA A 224 -10.96 -7.16 5.55
N TYR A 225 -11.58 -7.18 6.74
CA TYR A 225 -13.01 -6.87 6.89
C TYR A 225 -13.30 -5.44 6.42
N ARG A 226 -12.46 -4.48 6.83
CA ARG A 226 -12.61 -3.07 6.42
C ARG A 226 -12.48 -2.89 4.92
N ALA A 227 -11.49 -3.53 4.30
CA ALA A 227 -11.33 -3.50 2.85
C ALA A 227 -12.53 -4.10 2.10
N ALA A 228 -13.11 -5.19 2.62
CA ALA A 228 -14.33 -5.79 2.08
C ALA A 228 -15.52 -4.83 2.16
N ALA A 229 -15.78 -4.28 3.35
CA ALA A 229 -16.90 -3.36 3.59
C ALA A 229 -16.79 -2.06 2.77
N VAL A 230 -15.58 -1.53 2.59
CA VAL A 230 -15.34 -0.28 1.85
C VAL A 230 -15.37 -0.49 0.32
N ASN A 231 -14.67 -1.51 -0.18
CA ASN A 231 -14.46 -1.67 -1.63
C ASN A 231 -15.49 -2.59 -2.30
N HIS A 232 -16.20 -3.41 -1.52
CA HIS A 232 -17.19 -4.37 -2.01
C HIS A 232 -18.54 -4.24 -1.29
N PRO A 233 -19.12 -3.02 -1.19
CA PRO A 233 -20.30 -2.77 -0.35
C PRO A 233 -21.55 -3.56 -0.75
N SER A 234 -21.62 -4.10 -1.97
CA SER A 234 -22.74 -4.93 -2.43
C SER A 234 -22.62 -6.40 -2.03
N ASP A 235 -21.39 -6.92 -1.83
CA ASP A 235 -21.15 -8.30 -1.41
C ASP A 235 -19.78 -8.45 -0.69
N PRO A 236 -19.64 -7.92 0.54
CA PRO A 236 -18.39 -8.01 1.31
C PRO A 236 -18.01 -9.46 1.66
N ALA A 237 -19.01 -10.28 2.00
CA ALA A 237 -18.84 -11.70 2.32
C ALA A 237 -18.34 -12.50 1.11
N GLY A 238 -18.92 -12.30 -0.08
CA GLY A 238 -18.45 -12.94 -1.31
C GLY A 238 -17.04 -12.54 -1.70
N PHE A 239 -16.64 -11.29 -1.42
CA PHE A 239 -15.24 -10.89 -1.55
C PHE A 239 -14.32 -11.71 -0.64
N LEU A 240 -14.64 -11.83 0.66
CA LEU A 240 -13.82 -12.60 1.61
C LEU A 240 -13.77 -14.09 1.28
N ARG A 241 -14.89 -14.68 0.83
CA ARG A 241 -14.92 -16.06 0.30
C ARG A 241 -13.95 -16.24 -0.85
N GLY A 242 -13.96 -15.31 -1.81
CA GLY A 242 -13.00 -15.33 -2.92
C GLY A 242 -11.54 -15.21 -2.47
N VAL A 243 -11.26 -14.44 -1.41
CA VAL A 243 -9.93 -14.35 -0.80
C VAL A 243 -9.53 -15.68 -0.18
N ILE A 244 -10.42 -16.34 0.58
CA ILE A 244 -10.17 -17.65 1.20
C ILE A 244 -9.83 -18.69 0.11
N GLU A 245 -10.64 -18.78 -0.93
CA GLU A 245 -10.41 -19.69 -2.05
C GLU A 245 -9.05 -19.45 -2.72
N GLN A 246 -8.70 -18.17 -2.93
CA GLN A 246 -7.45 -17.81 -3.57
C GLN A 246 -6.23 -18.12 -2.69
N VAL A 247 -6.34 -17.89 -1.37
CA VAL A 247 -5.29 -18.27 -0.41
C VAL A 247 -5.07 -19.78 -0.44
N GLU A 248 -6.15 -20.57 -0.50
CA GLU A 248 -6.03 -22.03 -0.53
C GLU A 248 -5.39 -22.53 -1.82
N LYS A 249 -5.75 -21.94 -2.98
CA LYS A 249 -5.08 -22.20 -4.26
C LYS A 249 -3.58 -21.91 -4.19
N LEU A 250 -3.19 -20.75 -3.64
CA LEU A 250 -1.78 -20.37 -3.53
C LEU A 250 -1.04 -21.24 -2.50
N ARG A 251 -1.69 -21.65 -1.41
CA ARG A 251 -1.10 -22.50 -0.37
C ARG A 251 -0.78 -23.90 -0.88
N THR A 252 -1.68 -24.45 -1.71
CA THR A 252 -1.55 -25.80 -2.28
C THR A 252 -0.55 -25.85 -3.44
N ASP A 253 -0.37 -24.75 -4.16
CA ASP A 253 0.61 -24.62 -5.24
C ASP A 253 2.06 -24.92 -4.74
N PRO A 254 2.77 -25.90 -5.35
CA PRO A 254 4.17 -26.18 -5.04
C PRO A 254 5.11 -24.98 -5.26
N GLU A 255 4.82 -24.09 -6.21
CA GLU A 255 5.63 -22.88 -6.49
C GLU A 255 5.75 -22.00 -5.23
N PHE A 256 4.64 -21.86 -4.50
CA PHE A 256 4.52 -20.98 -3.33
C PHE A 256 4.69 -21.70 -2.00
N ALA A 257 5.22 -22.93 -2.00
CA ALA A 257 5.41 -23.73 -0.79
C ALA A 257 6.20 -23.00 0.32
N CYS A 258 7.09 -22.07 -0.06
CA CYS A 258 7.87 -21.26 0.88
C CYS A 258 7.01 -20.29 1.73
N PHE A 259 5.77 -19.99 1.33
CA PHE A 259 4.85 -19.11 2.04
C PHE A 259 3.80 -19.84 2.90
N ARG A 260 3.81 -21.18 2.94
CA ARG A 260 2.83 -21.98 3.70
C ARG A 260 2.81 -21.63 5.20
N ASP A 261 3.99 -21.36 5.76
CA ASP A 261 4.16 -20.95 7.16
C ASP A 261 3.96 -19.42 7.35
N SER A 262 3.45 -18.72 6.33
CA SER A 262 3.19 -17.27 6.35
C SER A 262 1.83 -16.93 5.73
N PRO A 263 0.70 -17.35 6.36
CA PRO A 263 -0.64 -17.16 5.80
C PRO A 263 -0.99 -15.70 5.53
N SER A 264 -0.43 -14.77 6.31
CA SER A 264 -0.60 -13.32 6.12
C SER A 264 -0.07 -12.82 4.78
N VAL A 265 1.01 -13.41 4.25
CA VAL A 265 1.57 -13.03 2.93
C VAL A 265 0.68 -13.52 1.79
N LEU A 266 0.16 -14.74 1.90
CA LEU A 266 -0.80 -15.28 0.94
C LEU A 266 -2.09 -14.45 0.94
N ARG A 267 -2.59 -14.09 2.13
CA ARG A 267 -3.75 -13.19 2.28
C ARG A 267 -3.50 -11.82 1.66
N LEU A 268 -2.35 -11.20 1.93
CA LEU A 268 -1.97 -9.92 1.31
C LEU A 268 -1.97 -10.00 -0.21
N ALA A 269 -1.45 -11.09 -0.78
CA ALA A 269 -1.48 -11.31 -2.22
C ALA A 269 -2.92 -11.43 -2.74
N ALA A 270 -3.75 -12.24 -2.09
CA ALA A 270 -5.14 -12.47 -2.48
C ALA A 270 -6.04 -11.23 -2.34
N THR A 271 -5.82 -10.39 -1.33
CA THR A 271 -6.59 -9.16 -1.11
C THR A 271 -6.09 -8.00 -1.98
N GLY A 272 -4.79 -7.72 -1.98
CA GLY A 272 -4.21 -6.54 -2.61
C GLY A 272 -3.85 -6.69 -4.08
N TYR A 273 -3.66 -7.93 -4.55
CA TYR A 273 -3.19 -8.23 -5.91
C TYR A 273 -4.11 -9.23 -6.62
N ARG A 274 -5.42 -9.09 -6.41
CA ARG A 274 -6.46 -10.05 -6.85
C ARG A 274 -6.37 -10.45 -8.32
N SER A 275 -6.02 -9.53 -9.22
CA SER A 275 -5.89 -9.82 -10.65
C SER A 275 -4.73 -10.78 -10.97
N ASN A 276 -3.66 -10.77 -10.17
CA ASN A 276 -2.52 -11.66 -10.35
C ASN A 276 -1.70 -11.85 -9.05
N PRO A 277 -2.23 -12.57 -8.06
CA PRO A 277 -1.57 -12.73 -6.76
C PRO A 277 -0.30 -13.60 -6.88
N ALA A 278 -0.28 -14.53 -7.84
CA ALA A 278 0.88 -15.36 -8.15
C ALA A 278 2.08 -14.51 -8.60
N GLU A 279 1.87 -13.54 -9.50
CA GLU A 279 2.97 -12.68 -9.97
C GLU A 279 3.51 -11.78 -8.86
N PHE A 280 2.65 -11.29 -7.96
CA PHE A 280 3.12 -10.60 -6.76
C PHE A 280 4.05 -11.48 -5.93
N LEU A 281 3.64 -12.73 -5.63
CA LEU A 281 4.47 -13.66 -4.86
C LEU A 281 5.78 -14.01 -5.57
N ARG A 282 5.78 -14.20 -6.89
CA ARG A 282 7.02 -14.36 -7.69
C ARG A 282 7.92 -13.13 -7.60
N GLY A 283 7.34 -11.93 -7.63
CA GLY A 283 8.06 -10.68 -7.39
C GLY A 283 8.73 -10.66 -6.01
N VAL A 284 8.02 -11.06 -4.97
CA VAL A 284 8.57 -11.20 -3.61
C VAL A 284 9.71 -12.21 -3.58
N MET A 285 9.53 -13.41 -4.15
CA MET A 285 10.56 -14.44 -4.22
C MET A 285 11.83 -13.95 -4.94
N ARG A 286 11.68 -13.27 -6.07
CA ARG A 286 12.81 -12.69 -6.83
C ARG A 286 13.57 -11.66 -6.00
N LYS A 287 12.87 -10.72 -5.36
CA LYS A 287 13.49 -9.67 -4.53
C LYS A 287 14.18 -10.26 -3.30
N VAL A 288 13.54 -11.22 -2.63
CA VAL A 288 14.16 -11.92 -1.48
C VAL A 288 15.40 -12.68 -1.90
N LYS A 289 15.38 -13.36 -3.05
CA LYS A 289 16.55 -14.03 -3.60
C LYS A 289 17.68 -13.05 -3.89
N ALA A 290 17.39 -11.93 -4.57
CA ALA A 290 18.37 -10.89 -4.84
C ALA A 290 19.04 -10.36 -3.56
N LEU A 291 18.25 -10.06 -2.53
CA LEU A 291 18.79 -9.62 -1.22
C LEU A 291 19.59 -10.72 -0.52
N LYS A 292 19.21 -11.98 -0.67
CA LYS A 292 19.93 -13.12 -0.07
C LYS A 292 21.28 -13.36 -0.73
N ASP A 293 21.37 -13.14 -2.04
CA ASP A 293 22.58 -13.32 -2.84
C ASP A 293 23.54 -12.12 -2.69
N ASP A 294 23.05 -10.95 -2.28
CA ASP A 294 23.84 -9.75 -2.00
C ASP A 294 24.79 -9.94 -0.79
N PRO A 295 26.12 -9.75 -0.96
CA PRO A 295 27.08 -9.80 0.14
C PRO A 295 26.80 -8.81 1.28
N GLU A 296 26.20 -7.64 1.01
CA GLU A 296 25.85 -6.64 2.03
C GLU A 296 24.92 -7.23 3.10
N PHE A 297 23.99 -8.09 2.68
CA PHE A 297 22.96 -8.68 3.53
C PHE A 297 23.27 -10.13 3.96
N ALA A 298 24.53 -10.55 3.87
CA ALA A 298 24.97 -11.89 4.27
C ALA A 298 24.56 -12.24 5.73
N VAL A 299 24.48 -11.23 6.60
CA VAL A 299 24.03 -11.35 8.00
C VAL A 299 22.56 -11.78 8.14
N PHE A 300 21.77 -11.82 7.07
CA PHE A 300 20.36 -12.22 7.09
C PHE A 300 20.08 -13.52 6.32
N LYS A 301 21.13 -14.21 5.81
CA LYS A 301 20.96 -15.44 5.00
C LYS A 301 20.20 -16.56 5.71
N ASP A 302 20.34 -16.63 7.04
CA ASP A 302 19.66 -17.58 7.93
C ASP A 302 18.27 -17.10 8.39
N ALA A 303 17.90 -15.85 8.07
CA ALA A 303 16.71 -15.17 8.56
C ALA A 303 15.84 -14.68 7.40
N GLU A 304 15.37 -15.61 6.58
CA GLU A 304 14.56 -15.29 5.40
C GLU A 304 13.29 -14.49 5.73
N TRP A 305 12.72 -14.67 6.93
CA TRP A 305 11.59 -13.87 7.40
C TRP A 305 11.90 -12.36 7.47
N VAL A 306 13.14 -11.97 7.78
CA VAL A 306 13.58 -10.57 7.80
C VAL A 306 13.62 -10.01 6.39
N LEU A 307 14.18 -10.78 5.45
CA LEU A 307 14.25 -10.41 4.03
C LEU A 307 12.85 -10.25 3.44
N ARG A 308 11.94 -11.18 3.73
CA ARG A 308 10.54 -11.09 3.31
C ARG A 308 9.85 -9.86 3.88
N ARG A 309 10.05 -9.58 5.16
CA ARG A 309 9.49 -8.38 5.80
C ARG A 309 10.01 -7.09 5.18
N ALA A 310 11.29 -7.02 4.83
CA ALA A 310 11.86 -5.90 4.10
C ALA A 310 11.19 -5.71 2.74
N VAL A 311 11.06 -6.78 1.96
CA VAL A 311 10.48 -6.73 0.61
C VAL A 311 9.00 -6.34 0.62
N ILE A 312 8.23 -6.86 1.58
CA ILE A 312 6.78 -6.65 1.67
C ILE A 312 6.46 -5.31 2.33
N GLY A 313 7.06 -5.02 3.49
CA GLY A 313 6.76 -3.83 4.30
C GLY A 313 7.50 -2.57 3.87
N HIS A 314 8.62 -2.71 3.14
CA HIS A 314 9.47 -1.60 2.72
C HIS A 314 9.77 -1.69 1.22
N ALA A 315 8.73 -1.92 0.41
CA ALA A 315 8.85 -2.22 -1.01
C ALA A 315 9.59 -1.15 -1.84
N ALA A 316 9.58 0.11 -1.38
CA ALA A 316 10.29 1.24 -1.99
C ALA A 316 11.82 1.12 -1.83
N ASP A 317 12.30 0.78 -0.63
CA ASP A 317 13.72 0.55 -0.36
C ASP A 317 13.93 -0.53 0.74
N PRO A 318 13.87 -1.82 0.36
CA PRO A 318 14.12 -2.92 1.30
C PRO A 318 15.54 -2.89 1.87
N ALA A 319 16.51 -2.38 1.11
CA ALA A 319 17.92 -2.36 1.47
C ALA A 319 18.18 -1.36 2.60
N ALA A 320 17.60 -0.15 2.53
CA ALA A 320 17.71 0.83 3.62
C ALA A 320 17.13 0.30 4.94
N PHE A 321 15.98 -0.39 4.87
CA PHE A 321 15.41 -1.05 6.04
C PHE A 321 16.38 -2.09 6.64
N LEU A 322 16.92 -2.98 5.82
CA LEU A 322 17.85 -4.03 6.27
C LEU A 322 19.14 -3.43 6.88
N ARG A 323 19.68 -2.36 6.29
CA ARG A 323 20.81 -1.61 6.88
C ARG A 323 20.45 -1.06 8.26
N GLY A 324 19.25 -0.50 8.42
CA GLY A 324 18.72 -0.04 9.71
C GLY A 324 18.70 -1.15 10.74
N VAL A 325 18.08 -2.29 10.40
CA VAL A 325 18.02 -3.47 11.27
C VAL A 325 19.42 -3.96 11.65
N ALA A 326 20.33 -4.08 10.69
CA ALA A 326 21.70 -4.54 10.94
C ALA A 326 22.47 -3.62 11.88
N ARG A 327 22.32 -2.29 11.73
CA ARG A 327 22.91 -1.31 12.65
C ARG A 327 22.35 -1.48 14.07
N GLN A 328 21.03 -1.59 14.21
CA GLN A 328 20.38 -1.72 15.50
C GLN A 328 20.78 -3.02 16.22
N VAL A 329 20.82 -4.14 15.50
CA VAL A 329 21.28 -5.43 16.05
C VAL A 329 22.73 -5.34 16.54
N LYS A 330 23.62 -4.65 15.80
CA LYS A 330 25.01 -4.42 16.24
C LYS A 330 25.10 -3.58 17.51
N LEU A 331 24.26 -2.54 17.64
CA LEU A 331 24.20 -1.71 18.85
C LEU A 331 23.71 -2.52 20.05
N LEU A 332 22.60 -3.25 19.90
CA LEU A 332 22.04 -4.09 20.96
C LEU A 332 23.01 -5.18 21.41
N ALA A 333 23.68 -5.85 20.48
CA ALA A 333 24.66 -6.90 20.79
C ALA A 333 25.89 -6.38 21.55
N LYS A 334 26.23 -5.09 21.42
CA LYS A 334 27.33 -4.45 22.16
C LYS A 334 26.90 -3.91 23.54
N HIS A 335 25.61 -3.67 23.73
CA HIS A 335 25.08 -3.12 24.97
C HIS A 335 25.26 -4.13 26.12
N ALA A 336 25.85 -3.68 27.23
CA ALA A 336 26.21 -4.56 28.35
C ALA A 336 24.99 -5.32 28.93
N GLU A 337 23.84 -4.66 28.97
CA GLU A 337 22.57 -5.23 29.45
C GLU A 337 22.14 -6.47 28.65
N PHE A 338 22.36 -6.46 27.34
CA PHE A 338 21.92 -7.53 26.42
C PHE A 338 23.06 -8.46 26.01
N ALA A 339 24.21 -8.41 26.68
CA ALA A 339 25.37 -9.24 26.35
C ALA A 339 25.04 -10.76 26.33
N ARG A 340 24.08 -11.20 27.17
CA ARG A 340 23.59 -12.59 27.24
C ARG A 340 22.70 -13.01 26.06
N LEU A 341 22.36 -12.08 25.17
CA LEU A 341 21.53 -12.31 23.97
C LEU A 341 22.35 -12.36 22.68
N LYS A 342 23.69 -12.28 22.75
CA LYS A 342 24.57 -12.34 21.56
C LYS A 342 24.32 -13.58 20.70
N ASP A 343 24.02 -14.72 21.32
CA ASP A 343 23.72 -15.98 20.62
C ASP A 343 22.24 -16.11 20.23
N SER A 344 21.40 -15.15 20.63
CA SER A 344 19.97 -15.08 20.31
C SER A 344 19.72 -14.02 19.24
N THR A 345 20.45 -14.09 18.13
CA THR A 345 20.39 -13.12 17.02
C THR A 345 18.97 -12.92 16.49
N TRP A 346 18.13 -13.96 16.50
CA TRP A 346 16.73 -13.86 16.11
C TRP A 346 15.93 -12.87 16.98
N LEU A 347 16.20 -12.82 18.29
CA LEU A 347 15.49 -11.96 19.24
C LEU A 347 15.96 -10.51 19.10
N LEU A 348 17.26 -10.31 18.89
CA LEU A 348 17.80 -8.98 18.58
C LEU A 348 17.21 -8.42 17.28
N ARG A 349 17.10 -9.27 16.25
CA ARG A 349 16.43 -8.92 14.98
C ARG A 349 14.95 -8.61 15.20
N ALA A 350 14.24 -9.42 15.98
CA ALA A 350 12.83 -9.19 16.31
C ALA A 350 12.62 -7.85 17.03
N ALA A 351 13.47 -7.52 18.00
CA ALA A 351 13.41 -6.24 18.72
C ALA A 351 13.60 -5.05 17.77
N ALA A 352 14.63 -5.11 16.91
CA ALA A 352 14.92 -4.06 15.94
C ALA A 352 13.78 -3.85 14.92
N ILE A 353 13.00 -4.90 14.63
CA ILE A 353 11.94 -4.87 13.61
C ILE A 353 10.58 -4.51 14.20
N ASN A 354 10.25 -5.02 15.38
CA ASN A 354 8.92 -4.88 15.97
C ASN A 354 8.81 -3.65 16.89
N ALA A 355 9.95 -3.18 17.43
CA ALA A 355 10.00 -2.01 18.30
C ALA A 355 11.15 -1.07 17.89
N PRO A 356 11.16 -0.54 16.65
CA PRO A 356 12.30 0.22 16.13
C PRO A 356 12.61 1.50 16.93
N ALA A 357 11.61 2.08 17.60
CA ALA A 357 11.78 3.27 18.44
C ALA A 357 12.53 3.01 19.75
N ASP A 358 12.24 1.89 20.43
CA ASP A 358 12.97 1.44 21.61
C ASP A 358 13.06 -0.10 21.66
N PRO A 359 14.04 -0.69 20.93
CA PRO A 359 14.24 -2.12 20.96
C PRO A 359 14.69 -2.63 22.34
N GLY A 360 15.28 -1.77 23.17
CA GLY A 360 15.74 -2.12 24.50
C GLY A 360 14.59 -2.36 25.47
N ALA A 361 13.57 -1.50 25.43
CA ALA A 361 12.32 -1.72 26.18
C ALA A 361 11.67 -3.06 25.82
N PHE A 362 11.52 -3.35 24.52
CA PHE A 362 11.00 -4.63 24.07
C PHE A 362 11.80 -5.82 24.63
N LEU A 363 13.14 -5.77 24.57
CA LEU A 363 13.98 -6.84 25.11
C LEU A 363 13.81 -7.00 26.62
N ARG A 364 13.72 -5.90 27.38
CA ARG A 364 13.49 -5.92 28.83
C ARG A 364 12.16 -6.59 29.17
N GLU A 365 11.09 -6.24 28.47
CA GLU A 365 9.77 -6.84 28.64
C GLU A 365 9.79 -8.34 28.35
N VAL A 366 10.37 -8.75 27.21
CA VAL A 366 10.49 -10.16 26.84
C VAL A 366 11.30 -10.94 27.88
N LEU A 367 12.42 -10.38 28.36
CA LEU A 367 13.25 -11.01 29.38
C LEU A 367 12.51 -11.13 30.72
N GLN A 368 11.75 -10.11 31.12
CA GLN A 368 10.95 -10.14 32.34
C GLN A 368 9.82 -11.17 32.25
N ALA A 369 9.09 -11.20 31.13
CA ALA A 369 8.04 -12.18 30.89
C ALA A 369 8.60 -13.62 30.85
N ALA A 370 9.71 -13.85 30.14
CA ALA A 370 10.38 -15.16 30.11
C ALA A 370 10.86 -15.60 31.50
N ARG A 371 11.28 -14.67 32.37
CA ARG A 371 11.64 -14.97 33.75
C ARG A 371 10.43 -15.40 34.58
N ARG A 372 9.30 -14.68 34.48
CA ARG A 372 8.04 -15.06 35.14
C ARG A 372 7.59 -16.46 34.71
N LEU A 373 7.63 -16.74 33.40
CA LEU A 373 7.31 -18.07 32.87
C LEU A 373 8.29 -19.15 33.37
N SER A 374 9.57 -18.82 33.55
CA SER A 374 10.56 -19.76 34.08
C SER A 374 10.36 -20.08 35.57
N ASP A 375 9.80 -19.15 36.33
CA ASP A 375 9.55 -19.30 37.77
C ASP A 375 8.22 -20.03 38.04
N ASP A 376 7.30 -20.01 37.07
CA ASP A 376 6.04 -20.76 37.10
C ASP A 376 6.29 -22.28 37.15
N SER A 377 5.66 -22.95 38.11
CA SER A 377 5.73 -24.40 38.28
C SER A 377 5.24 -25.18 37.06
N GLU A 378 4.26 -24.65 36.31
CA GLU A 378 3.69 -25.31 35.12
C GLU A 378 4.75 -25.47 34.01
N PHE A 379 5.63 -24.48 33.86
CA PHE A 379 6.59 -24.38 32.75
C PHE A 379 8.04 -24.67 33.16
N ARG A 380 8.27 -25.22 34.36
CA ARG A 380 9.60 -25.60 34.85
C ARG A 380 10.39 -26.51 33.90
N CYS A 381 9.70 -27.33 33.10
CA CYS A 381 10.33 -28.19 32.10
C CYS A 381 11.13 -27.40 31.03
N PHE A 382 10.80 -26.13 30.79
CA PHE A 382 11.51 -25.27 29.84
C PHE A 382 12.65 -24.43 30.44
N ARG A 383 12.93 -24.58 31.74
CA ARG A 383 13.98 -23.80 32.44
C ARG A 383 15.37 -23.95 31.81
N HIS A 384 15.67 -25.14 31.29
CA HIS A 384 16.92 -25.44 30.61
C HIS A 384 16.90 -25.10 29.11
N THR A 385 15.78 -24.60 28.59
CA THR A 385 15.60 -24.17 27.20
C THR A 385 15.08 -22.74 27.10
N PRO A 386 15.83 -21.75 27.62
CA PRO A 386 15.37 -20.36 27.75
C PRO A 386 14.94 -19.69 26.44
N TRP A 387 15.36 -20.21 25.28
CA TRP A 387 14.91 -19.71 23.99
C TRP A 387 13.41 -19.97 23.73
N VAL A 388 12.82 -21.05 24.27
CA VAL A 388 11.39 -21.36 24.14
C VAL A 388 10.56 -20.36 24.93
N LEU A 389 11.00 -20.07 26.17
CA LEU A 389 10.36 -19.07 27.03
C LEU A 389 10.44 -17.67 26.41
N ARG A 390 11.60 -17.28 25.88
CA ARG A 390 11.76 -16.01 25.15
C ARG A 390 10.89 -15.96 23.90
N ARG A 391 10.73 -17.08 23.19
CA ARG A 391 9.86 -17.16 22.01
C ARG A 391 8.39 -17.00 22.38
N ALA A 392 7.94 -17.64 23.46
CA ALA A 392 6.59 -17.44 23.99
C ALA A 392 6.36 -15.97 24.35
N ALA A 393 7.27 -15.38 25.12
CA ALA A 393 7.18 -13.97 25.53
C ALA A 393 7.21 -12.98 24.36
N ALA A 394 8.03 -13.22 23.33
CA ALA A 394 8.19 -12.31 22.20
C ALA A 394 7.13 -12.48 21.10
N GLY A 395 6.71 -13.73 20.83
CA GLY A 395 5.82 -14.06 19.72
C GLY A 395 4.36 -14.26 20.12
N TYR A 396 4.08 -14.48 21.41
CA TYR A 396 2.75 -14.77 21.95
C TYR A 396 2.49 -13.93 23.19
N SER A 397 2.90 -12.66 23.18
CA SER A 397 2.89 -11.77 24.35
C SER A 397 1.52 -11.60 25.01
N ALA A 398 0.43 -11.76 24.26
CA ALA A 398 -0.94 -11.70 24.79
C ALA A 398 -1.28 -12.92 25.68
N ASP A 399 -0.82 -14.11 25.32
CA ASP A 399 -0.99 -15.34 26.12
C ASP A 399 0.16 -16.33 25.88
N PRO A 400 1.33 -16.11 26.51
CA PRO A 400 2.48 -16.98 26.36
C PRO A 400 2.24 -18.39 26.93
N ALA A 401 1.38 -18.49 27.95
CA ALA A 401 1.10 -19.73 28.66
C ALA A 401 0.36 -20.73 27.77
N THR A 402 -0.66 -20.28 27.03
CA THR A 402 -1.37 -21.14 26.07
C THR A 402 -0.47 -21.67 24.97
N PHE A 403 0.45 -20.85 24.46
CA PHE A 403 1.47 -21.33 23.53
C PHE A 403 2.36 -22.41 24.16
N LEU A 404 2.88 -22.20 25.38
CA LEU A 404 3.75 -23.18 26.04
C LEU A 404 3.03 -24.50 26.35
N ARG A 405 1.75 -24.45 26.75
CA ARG A 405 0.91 -25.65 26.91
C ARG A 405 0.77 -26.41 25.60
N SER A 406 0.51 -25.71 24.50
CA SER A 406 0.46 -26.31 23.17
C SER A 406 1.79 -26.96 22.77
N VAL A 407 2.92 -26.29 23.01
CA VAL A 407 4.25 -26.85 22.75
C VAL A 407 4.47 -28.14 23.55
N LYS A 408 4.11 -28.16 24.83
CA LYS A 408 4.24 -29.36 25.67
C LYS A 408 3.43 -30.53 25.11
N GLN A 409 2.16 -30.30 24.79
CA GLN A 409 1.28 -31.31 24.20
C GLN A 409 1.81 -31.82 22.86
N GLN A 410 2.32 -30.93 22.00
CA GLN A 410 2.92 -31.30 20.72
C GLN A 410 4.20 -32.12 20.90
N VAL A 411 5.07 -31.75 21.83
CA VAL A 411 6.30 -32.51 22.12
C VAL A 411 5.97 -33.91 22.61
N GLU A 412 5.00 -34.06 23.50
CA GLU A 412 4.53 -35.36 24.00
C GLU A 412 3.97 -36.21 22.85
N ALA A 413 3.06 -35.65 22.04
CA ALA A 413 2.47 -36.35 20.90
C ALA A 413 3.51 -36.78 19.85
N LEU A 414 4.42 -35.88 19.46
CA LEU A 414 5.45 -36.16 18.46
C LEU A 414 6.51 -37.14 18.96
N SER A 415 6.79 -37.16 20.26
CA SER A 415 7.74 -38.12 20.85
C SER A 415 7.15 -39.52 20.97
N ALA A 416 5.83 -39.65 21.11
CA ALA A 416 5.13 -40.93 21.14
C ALA A 416 4.85 -41.50 19.73
N ASP A 417 4.90 -40.66 18.69
CA ASP A 417 4.61 -41.06 17.32
C ASP A 417 5.74 -41.93 16.71
N PRO A 418 5.47 -43.19 16.32
CA PRO A 418 6.45 -44.06 15.68
C PRO A 418 7.06 -43.48 14.41
N GLU A 419 6.37 -42.58 13.70
CA GLU A 419 6.88 -41.89 12.52
C GLU A 419 8.19 -41.14 12.84
N PHE A 420 8.28 -40.56 14.04
CA PHE A 420 9.37 -39.70 14.46
C PHE A 420 10.35 -40.37 15.42
N ALA A 421 10.25 -41.69 15.63
CA ALA A 421 11.13 -42.47 16.51
C ALA A 421 12.63 -42.24 16.26
N CYS A 422 13.02 -41.92 15.01
CA CYS A 422 14.41 -41.60 14.63
C CYS A 422 14.97 -40.29 15.23
N PHE A 423 14.14 -39.52 15.94
CA PHE A 423 14.49 -38.31 16.66
C PHE A 423 14.41 -38.45 18.19
N CYS A 424 14.00 -39.61 18.73
CA CYS A 424 13.87 -39.82 20.18
C CYS A 424 15.19 -39.57 20.94
N ASP A 425 16.34 -39.90 20.34
CA ASP A 425 17.67 -39.64 20.92
C ASP A 425 18.10 -38.17 20.79
N THR A 426 17.29 -37.33 20.14
CA THR A 426 17.51 -35.89 19.99
C THR A 426 16.23 -35.10 20.33
N PRO A 427 15.79 -35.08 21.60
CA PRO A 427 14.56 -34.40 22.02
C PRO A 427 14.53 -32.91 21.67
N SER A 428 15.70 -32.28 21.54
CA SER A 428 15.86 -30.89 21.11
C SER A 428 15.31 -30.62 19.70
N VAL A 429 15.32 -31.61 18.80
CA VAL A 429 14.77 -31.48 17.44
C VAL A 429 13.25 -31.47 17.46
N ILE A 430 12.63 -32.31 18.30
CA ILE A 430 11.17 -32.35 18.48
C ILE A 430 10.70 -31.04 19.13
N LEU A 431 11.40 -30.59 20.17
CA LEU A 431 11.13 -29.29 20.81
C LEU A 431 11.28 -28.12 19.81
N ALA A 432 12.33 -28.14 18.99
CA ALA A 432 12.52 -27.14 17.94
C ALA A 432 11.40 -27.13 16.91
N ALA A 433 10.85 -28.30 16.57
CA ALA A 433 9.71 -28.42 15.67
C ALA A 433 8.44 -27.83 16.31
N ALA A 434 8.08 -28.25 17.52
CA ALA A 434 6.88 -27.80 18.22
C ALA A 434 6.89 -26.29 18.49
N ALA A 435 7.98 -25.76 19.04
CA ALA A 435 8.05 -24.33 19.33
C ALA A 435 8.31 -23.49 18.06
N GLY A 436 9.05 -24.01 17.09
CA GLY A 436 9.42 -23.30 15.86
C GLY A 436 8.31 -23.26 14.80
N TYR A 437 7.52 -24.32 14.69
CA TYR A 437 6.52 -24.56 13.65
C TYR A 437 5.20 -25.06 14.27
N PRO A 438 4.57 -24.29 15.16
CA PRO A 438 3.43 -24.76 15.97
C PRO A 438 2.20 -25.14 15.13
N SER A 439 2.09 -24.66 13.89
CA SER A 439 1.00 -25.00 12.96
C SER A 439 1.18 -26.33 12.22
N ASP A 440 2.43 -26.79 12.03
CA ASP A 440 2.75 -28.07 11.36
C ASP A 440 4.14 -28.58 11.78
N PRO A 441 4.30 -29.00 13.05
CA PRO A 441 5.59 -29.49 13.55
C PRO A 441 5.95 -30.86 12.95
N ALA A 442 4.95 -31.69 12.67
CA ALA A 442 5.12 -33.00 12.03
C ALA A 442 5.68 -32.87 10.60
N GLY A 443 5.13 -31.96 9.79
CA GLY A 443 5.63 -31.70 8.44
C GLY A 443 7.07 -31.17 8.45
N TYR A 444 7.45 -30.35 9.43
CA TYR A 444 8.85 -29.96 9.63
C TYR A 444 9.75 -31.18 9.88
N LEU A 445 9.36 -32.07 10.80
CA LEU A 445 10.11 -33.29 11.11
C LEU A 445 10.22 -34.22 9.91
N ARG A 446 9.15 -34.38 9.10
CA ARG A 446 9.18 -35.14 7.84
C ARG A 446 10.23 -34.61 6.87
N ARG A 447 10.26 -33.29 6.65
CA ARG A 447 11.27 -32.64 5.79
C ARG A 447 12.68 -32.88 6.31
N ARG A 448 12.87 -32.80 7.62
CA ARG A 448 14.17 -33.03 8.27
C ARG A 448 14.62 -34.50 8.20
N LYS A 449 13.68 -35.44 8.35
CA LYS A 449 13.90 -36.89 8.16
C LYS A 449 14.32 -37.19 6.73
N ALA A 450 13.63 -36.62 5.74
CA ALA A 450 13.97 -36.76 4.32
C ALA A 450 15.36 -36.19 3.99
N ALA A 451 15.74 -35.03 4.55
CA ALA A 451 17.07 -34.46 4.37
C ALA A 451 18.17 -35.34 4.99
N LYS A 452 17.95 -35.88 6.19
CA LYS A 452 18.89 -36.80 6.86
C LYS A 452 19.12 -38.06 6.01
N LEU A 453 18.06 -38.63 5.43
CA LEU A 453 18.13 -39.78 4.52
C LEU A 453 18.92 -39.46 3.23
N LYS A 454 18.66 -38.31 2.59
CA LYS A 454 19.41 -37.86 1.39
C LYS A 454 20.91 -37.66 1.68
N SER A 455 21.26 -37.10 2.85
CA SER A 455 22.66 -36.90 3.24
C SER A 455 23.41 -38.22 3.48
N ARG A 456 22.74 -39.22 4.07
CA ARG A 456 23.30 -40.56 4.28
C ARG A 456 23.46 -41.33 2.97
N ALA A 457 22.52 -41.19 2.04
CA ALA A 457 22.60 -41.78 0.71
C ALA A 457 23.73 -41.18 -0.13
N SER A 458 24.01 -39.88 0.00
CA SER A 458 25.13 -39.22 -0.70
C SER A 458 26.48 -39.66 -0.13
N LYS A 459 26.61 -39.70 1.22
CA LYS A 459 27.86 -40.18 1.87
C LYS A 459 28.19 -41.65 1.57
N ARG A 460 27.18 -42.52 1.42
CA ARG A 460 27.40 -43.94 1.04
C ARG A 460 27.84 -44.12 -0.42
N ARG A 461 27.66 -43.14 -1.30
CA ARG A 461 28.13 -43.17 -2.69
C ARG A 461 29.57 -42.63 -2.84
N GLU A 462 30.16 -42.03 -1.81
CA GLU A 462 31.49 -41.40 -1.84
C GLU A 462 32.59 -42.22 -1.14
N THR A 463 32.25 -43.34 -0.52
CA THR A 463 33.21 -44.31 0.05
C THR A 463 33.21 -45.59 -0.82
N PRO A 464 34.29 -45.91 -1.53
CA PRO A 464 34.45 -47.20 -2.21
C PRO A 464 34.61 -48.37 -1.22
#